data_AF-A0A2W7A0J3-F1
#
_entry.id   AF-A0A2W7A0J3-F1
#
_cell.length_a   1.000
_cell.length_b   1.000
_cell.length_c   1.000
_cell.angle_alpha   90.00
_cell.angle_beta   90.00
_cell.angle_gamma   90.00
#
_symmetry.space_group_name_H-M   'P 1'
#
loop_
_entity.id
_entity.type
_entity.pdbx_description
1 polymer ?
#
loop_
_entity_poly.entity_id
_entity_poly.type
_entity_poly.pdbx_seq_one_letter_code
_entity_poly.pdbx_strand_id
1 'polypeptide(L)' 'MSFFRSYIAPLLIVLIFAVAMLAVSARIFLPSDMMAPAPIEEPISSMGVMPTAQADTVLPKLSELIHGPESMQVEG' A
#
# COMPACT_ATOMS: atom_id res chain seq x y z
N MET A 1 48.34 -5.45 6.30
CA MET A 1 46.91 -5.74 6.05
C MET A 1 45.97 -5.46 7.25
N SER A 2 46.44 -4.99 8.42
CA SER A 2 45.54 -4.64 9.55
C SER A 2 45.12 -3.18 9.59
N PHE A 3 45.92 -2.25 9.04
CA PHE A 3 45.70 -0.81 9.18
C PHE A 3 44.35 -0.35 8.63
N PHE A 4 43.94 -0.89 7.48
CA PHE A 4 42.65 -0.54 6.87
C PHE A 4 41.47 -0.97 7.75
N ARG A 5 41.50 -2.18 8.29
CA ARG A 5 40.42 -2.67 9.15
C ARG A 5 40.47 -2.08 10.56
N SER A 6 41.64 -1.78 11.08
CA SER A 6 41.81 -1.29 12.45
C SER A 6 41.53 0.21 12.59
N TYR A 7 41.65 1.00 11.52
CA TYR A 7 41.40 2.45 11.58
C TYR A 7 40.26 2.89 10.66
N ILE A 8 40.24 2.45 9.40
CA ILE A 8 39.19 2.87 8.46
C ILE A 8 37.84 2.26 8.84
N ALA A 9 37.78 0.96 9.21
CA ALA A 9 36.50 0.36 9.59
C ALA A 9 35.85 1.02 10.82
N PRO A 10 36.54 1.24 11.96
CA PRO A 10 35.93 1.94 13.10
C PRO A 10 35.58 3.39 12.79
N LEU A 11 36.38 4.10 11.99
CA LEU A 11 36.03 5.47 11.56
C LEU A 11 34.74 5.46 10.74
N LEU A 12 34.59 4.55 9.76
CA LEU A 12 33.37 4.44 8.97
C LEU A 12 32.15 4.09 9.82
N ILE A 13 32.30 3.22 10.83
CA ILE A 13 31.19 2.91 11.75
C ILE A 13 30.71 4.18 12.45
N VAL A 14 31.62 4.98 13.00
CA VAL A 14 31.28 6.24 13.66
C VAL A 14 30.69 7.25 12.67
N LEU A 15 31.25 7.35 11.46
CA LEU A 15 30.78 8.25 10.42
C LEU A 15 29.34 7.90 10.00
N ILE A 16 29.08 6.63 9.69
CA ILE A 16 27.75 6.15 9.28
C ILE A 16 26.77 6.31 10.44
N PHE A 17 27.18 6.01 11.68
CA PHE A 17 26.36 6.23 12.86
C PHE A 17 25.99 7.70 13.06
N ALA A 18 26.95 8.62 12.92
CA ALA A 18 26.72 10.06 13.03
C ALA A 18 25.75 10.54 11.93
N VAL A 19 25.94 10.09 10.69
CA VAL A 19 25.02 10.38 9.58
C VAL A 19 23.63 9.80 9.85
N ALA A 20 23.53 8.58 10.38
CA ALA A 20 22.24 7.97 10.72
C ALA A 20 21.52 8.74 11.83
N MET A 21 22.24 9.13 12.89
CA MET A 21 21.70 9.97 13.97
C MET A 21 21.22 11.32 13.44
N LEU A 22 22.00 11.96 12.56
CA LEU A 22 21.61 13.22 11.91
C LEU A 22 20.37 13.01 11.03
N ALA A 23 20.33 11.98 10.20
CA ALA A 23 19.22 11.70 9.29
C ALA A 23 17.93 11.39 10.05
N VAL A 24 18.00 10.59 11.12
CA VAL A 24 16.86 10.29 12.00
C VAL A 24 16.34 11.55 12.68
N SER A 25 17.23 12.43 13.13
CA SER A 25 16.84 13.71 13.73
C SER A 25 16.23 14.66 12.69
N ALA A 26 16.84 14.75 11.50
CA ALA A 26 16.39 15.58 10.40
C ALA A 26 15.05 15.13 9.81
N ARG A 27 14.74 13.83 9.85
CA ARG A 27 13.48 13.27 9.34
C ARG A 27 12.25 13.94 9.94
N ILE A 28 12.31 14.40 11.19
CA ILE A 28 11.20 15.10 11.87
C ILE A 28 10.87 16.43 11.18
N PHE A 29 11.88 17.07 10.58
CA PHE A 29 11.75 18.34 9.88
C PHE A 29 11.52 18.17 8.37
N LEU A 30 11.49 16.94 7.85
CA LEU A 30 11.23 16.70 6.43
C LEU A 30 9.73 16.94 6.15
N PRO A 31 9.37 17.74 5.12
CA PRO A 31 7.98 18.01 4.79
C PRO A 31 7.17 16.72 4.63
N SER A 32 5.96 16.69 5.18
CA SER A 32 5.04 15.54 5.12
C SER A 32 4.76 15.05 3.69
N ASP A 33 4.97 15.92 2.70
CA ASP A 33 4.82 15.64 1.28
C ASP A 33 5.89 14.68 0.72
N MET A 34 7.11 14.67 1.28
CA MET A 34 8.15 13.70 0.91
C MET A 34 8.01 12.35 1.63
N MET A 35 7.05 12.23 2.56
CA MET A 35 6.65 10.96 3.16
C MET A 35 5.54 10.27 2.38
N ALA A 36 4.98 10.91 1.34
CA ALA A 36 3.99 10.30 0.48
C ALA A 36 4.62 9.13 -0.30
N PRO A 37 3.93 7.98 -0.42
CA PRO A 37 4.32 6.94 -1.35
C PRO A 37 4.48 7.55 -2.74
N ALA A 38 5.61 7.28 -3.40
CA ALA A 38 5.80 7.69 -4.79
C ALA A 38 4.58 7.20 -5.60
N PRO A 39 4.01 8.02 -6.51
CA PRO A 39 2.88 7.61 -7.31
C PRO A 39 3.21 6.28 -7.98
N ILE A 40 2.46 5.24 -7.60
CA ILE A 40 2.46 4.00 -8.34
C ILE A 40 1.70 4.31 -9.62
N GLU A 41 2.40 4.31 -10.75
CA GLU A 41 1.73 4.19 -12.04
C GLU A 41 0.97 2.87 -11.98
N GLU A 42 -0.35 2.93 -11.77
CA GLU A 42 -1.20 1.82 -12.17
C GLU A 42 -0.83 1.54 -13.63
N PRO A 43 -0.47 0.28 -13.98
CA PRO A 43 -0.19 -0.03 -15.37
C PRO A 43 -1.37 0.51 -16.17
N ILE A 44 -1.07 1.27 -17.21
CA ILE A 44 -1.98 1.87 -18.19
C ILE A 44 -2.95 0.87 -18.88
N SER A 45 -3.17 -0.32 -18.32
CA SER A 45 -4.16 -1.33 -18.69
C SER A 45 -5.53 -1.15 -18.03
N SER A 46 -5.82 -0.03 -17.34
CA SER A 46 -7.18 0.31 -16.92
C SER A 46 -7.77 1.49 -17.69
N MET A 47 -7.30 1.73 -18.93
CA MET A 47 -8.03 2.60 -19.84
C MET A 47 -9.20 1.83 -20.47
N GLY A 48 -10.32 1.81 -19.74
CA GLY A 48 -11.65 1.82 -20.34
C GLY A 48 -12.42 0.50 -20.36
N VAL A 49 -12.98 0.11 -19.21
CA VAL A 49 -14.32 -0.49 -19.14
C VAL A 49 -14.95 -0.14 -17.78
N MET A 50 -15.59 1.04 -17.68
CA MET A 50 -16.81 1.16 -16.86
C MET A 50 -17.96 0.78 -17.79
N PRO A 51 -18.72 -0.26 -17.45
CA PRO A 51 -20.11 -0.02 -17.06
C PRO A 51 -20.32 -0.25 -15.56
N THR A 52 -20.76 0.80 -14.87
CA THR A 52 -21.40 0.72 -13.55
C THR A 52 -22.80 0.09 -13.66
N ALA A 53 -22.89 -1.12 -14.24
CA ALA A 53 -24.16 -1.81 -14.47
C ALA A 53 -24.08 -3.33 -14.20
N GLN A 54 -23.27 -3.76 -13.23
CA GLN A 54 -23.26 -5.17 -12.79
C GLN A 54 -23.34 -5.38 -11.27
N ALA A 55 -23.40 -4.31 -10.45
CA ALA A 55 -23.67 -4.47 -9.02
C ALA A 55 -25.11 -4.98 -8.76
N ASP A 56 -26.06 -4.65 -9.64
CA ASP A 56 -27.45 -5.10 -9.53
C ASP A 56 -27.66 -6.60 -9.85
N THR A 57 -26.71 -7.25 -10.52
CA THR A 57 -26.78 -8.68 -10.88
C THR A 57 -26.10 -9.62 -9.89
N VAL A 58 -25.28 -9.11 -8.97
CA VAL A 58 -24.62 -9.92 -7.93
C VAL A 58 -25.47 -9.98 -6.65
N LEU A 59 -26.30 -8.96 -6.38
CA LEU A 59 -27.22 -8.93 -5.24
C LEU A 59 -28.37 -9.97 -5.23
N PRO A 60 -28.99 -10.40 -6.36
CA PRO A 60 -30.19 -11.23 -6.31
C PRO A 60 -29.93 -12.62 -5.70
N LYS A 61 -28.72 -13.17 -5.87
CA LYS A 61 -28.31 -14.47 -5.29
C LYS A 61 -28.19 -14.44 -3.77
N LEU A 62 -27.80 -13.30 -3.19
CA LEU A 62 -27.70 -13.12 -1.74
C LEU A 62 -29.08 -12.88 -1.13
N SER A 63 -29.94 -12.13 -1.83
CA SER A 63 -31.35 -11.99 -1.46
C SER A 63 -32.12 -13.32 -1.55
N GLU A 64 -31.82 -14.18 -2.53
CA GLU A 64 -32.38 -15.53 -2.67
C GLU A 64 -31.98 -16.46 -1.49
N LEU A 65 -30.77 -16.31 -0.95
CA LEU A 65 -30.31 -17.05 0.23
C LEU A 65 -30.90 -16.54 1.55
N ILE A 66 -31.22 -15.24 1.62
CA ILE A 66 -31.76 -14.58 2.82
C ILE A 66 -33.29 -14.68 2.89
N HIS A 67 -33.99 -14.56 1.76
CA HIS A 67 -35.46 -14.60 1.68
C HIS A 67 -36.01 -15.97 1.25
N GLY A 68 -35.14 -16.89 0.80
CA GLY A 68 -35.55 -18.16 0.21
C GLY A 68 -36.06 -17.99 -1.23
N PRO A 69 -36.13 -19.09 -2.01
CA PRO A 69 -36.49 -19.02 -3.41
C PRO A 69 -37.93 -18.50 -3.58
N GLU A 70 -38.07 -17.39 -4.31
CA GLU A 70 -39.36 -16.73 -4.61
C GLU A 70 -40.36 -17.67 -5.32
N SER A 71 -39.88 -18.77 -5.92
CA SER A 71 -40.72 -19.81 -6.54
C SER A 71 -41.61 -20.57 -5.55
N MET A 72 -41.45 -20.35 -4.25
CA MET A 72 -42.27 -21.00 -3.21
C MET A 72 -43.22 -20.03 -2.47
N GLN A 73 -43.20 -18.75 -2.81
CA GLN A 73 -44.22 -17.78 -2.39
C GLN A 73 -45.49 -18.03 -3.23
N VAL A 74 -46.35 -18.94 -2.75
CA VAL A 74 -47.68 -19.20 -3.33
C VAL A 74 -48.61 -18.04 -2.94
N GLU A 75 -49.24 -17.42 -3.94
CA GLU A 75 -50.29 -16.39 -3.77
C GLU A 75 -51.34 -16.84 -2.75
N GLY A 76 -51.51 -16.06 -1.70
CA GLY A 76 -52.63 -16.12 -0.76
C GLY A 76 -53.47 -14.86 -0.88
#